data_AF-A0A0S8FXC4-F1
#
_entry.id   AF-A0A0S8FXC4-F1
#
_cell.length_a   1.000
_cell.length_b   1.000
_cell.length_c   1.000
_cell.angle_alpha   90.00
_cell.angle_beta   90.00
_cell.angle_gamma   90.00
#
_symmetry.space_group_name_H-M   'P 1'
#
loop_
_entity.id
_entity.type
_entity.pdbx_description
1 polymer ?
#
loop_
_entity_poly.entity_id
_entity_poly.type
_entity_poly.pdbx_seq_one_letter_code
_entity_poly.pdbx_strand_id
1 'polypeptide(L)'
;MKLQRRRYVTHKKFQFRMLAILLLLVLLATLISTLVNHYFMLSSIVSFTMEYGRPPTGNELLIVSVRPLVIILPVVFVILSALVIFLSHQIAGPLYRLKQYMEKVENGDFSATLKFRKHDTIHDIADSFNRMVQGIKKRLQNTEEK
;
A
#
# COMPACT_ATOMS: atom_id res chain seq x y z
N MET A 1 -6.98 28.69 -25.12
CA MET A 1 -6.25 27.66 -24.33
C MET A 1 -7.25 26.79 -23.58
N LYS A 2 -7.49 25.53 -24.00
CA LYS A 2 -8.39 24.61 -23.27
C LYS A 2 -7.60 23.98 -22.12
N LEU A 3 -7.89 24.38 -20.88
CA LEU A 3 -7.31 23.75 -19.68
C LEU A 3 -7.80 22.30 -19.62
N GLN A 4 -6.96 21.35 -20.02
CA GLN A 4 -7.22 19.93 -19.79
C GLN A 4 -7.31 19.70 -18.28
N ARG A 5 -8.52 19.40 -17.77
CA ARG A 5 -8.71 18.98 -16.38
C ARG A 5 -7.91 17.69 -16.14
N ARG A 6 -6.73 17.80 -15.51
CA ARG A 6 -5.95 16.65 -15.04
C ARG A 6 -6.75 15.92 -13.97
N ARG A 7 -7.49 14.87 -14.36
CA ARG A 7 -8.12 13.93 -13.42
C ARG A 7 -7.02 13.04 -12.82
N TYR A 8 -6.44 13.49 -11.71
CA TYR A 8 -5.49 12.70 -10.91
C TYR A 8 -6.13 11.47 -10.22
N VAL A 9 -7.46 11.41 -10.19
CA VAL A 9 -8.23 10.40 -9.45
C VAL A 9 -9.12 9.64 -10.44
N THR A 10 -8.56 8.63 -11.12
CA THR A 10 -9.29 7.74 -12.06
C THR A 10 -10.08 6.66 -11.31
N HIS A 11 -9.49 6.03 -10.27
CA HIS A 11 -10.16 5.03 -9.43
C HIS A 11 -10.32 5.52 -7.98
N LYS A 12 -11.22 6.49 -7.76
CA LYS A 12 -11.44 7.14 -6.43
C LYS A 12 -11.62 6.10 -5.31
N LYS A 13 -12.49 5.11 -5.52
CA LYS A 13 -12.82 4.08 -4.52
C LYS A 13 -11.59 3.27 -4.07
N PHE A 14 -10.63 3.06 -4.98
CA PHE A 14 -9.42 2.29 -4.71
C PHE A 14 -8.39 3.14 -3.94
N GLN A 15 -8.11 4.35 -4.42
CA GLN A 15 -7.18 5.26 -3.75
C GLN A 15 -7.66 5.58 -2.33
N PHE A 16 -8.97 5.82 -2.14
CA PHE A 16 -9.53 6.02 -0.80
C PHE A 16 -9.47 4.76 0.06
N ARG A 17 -9.69 3.56 -0.49
CA ARG A 17 -9.56 2.31 0.28
C ARG A 17 -8.13 2.05 0.73
N MET A 18 -7.15 2.20 -0.17
CA MET A 18 -5.72 2.05 0.17
C MET A 18 -5.28 3.08 1.20
N LEU A 19 -5.67 4.35 0.99
CA LEU A 19 -5.38 5.42 1.93
C LEU A 19 -6.02 5.16 3.30
N ALA A 20 -7.29 4.74 3.34
CA ALA A 20 -7.99 4.43 4.59
C ALA A 20 -7.33 3.26 5.34
N ILE A 21 -6.93 2.20 4.63
CA ILE A 21 -6.21 1.07 5.24
C ILE A 21 -4.86 1.54 5.80
N LEU A 22 -4.09 2.33 5.04
CA LEU A 22 -2.80 2.85 5.49
C LEU A 22 -2.96 3.74 6.71
N LEU A 23 -3.91 4.67 6.69
CA LEU A 23 -4.20 5.57 7.81
C LEU A 23 -4.67 4.80 9.05
N LEU A 24 -5.56 3.81 8.87
CA LEU A 24 -6.02 2.96 9.97
C LEU A 24 -4.86 2.20 10.59
N LEU A 25 -3.95 1.65 9.78
CA LEU A 25 -2.81 0.89 10.29
C LEU A 25 -1.78 1.76 10.98
N VAL A 26 -1.51 2.96 10.44
CA VAL A 26 -0.66 3.95 11.13
C VAL A 26 -1.29 4.33 12.46
N LEU A 27 -2.60 4.60 12.50
CA LEU A 27 -3.33 4.93 13.72
C LEU A 27 -3.27 3.79 14.74
N LEU A 28 -3.51 2.55 14.33
CA LEU A 28 -3.42 1.39 15.21
C LEU A 28 -1.99 1.19 15.73
N ALA A 29 -0.98 1.34 14.86
CA ALA A 29 0.42 1.20 15.26
C ALA A 29 0.85 2.28 16.27
N THR A 30 0.46 3.55 16.05
CA THR A 30 0.77 4.63 17.00
C THR A 30 -0.01 4.49 18.30
N LEU A 31 -1.27 4.06 18.25
CA LEU A 31 -2.07 3.77 19.45
C LEU A 31 -1.45 2.66 20.28
N ILE A 32 -1.12 1.52 19.65
CA ILE A 32 -0.47 0.39 20.33
C ILE A 32 0.87 0.83 20.92
N SER A 33 1.71 1.53 20.14
CA SER A 33 3.00 2.04 20.62
C SER A 33 2.85 2.96 21.83
N THR A 34 1.84 3.82 21.84
CA THR A 34 1.56 4.75 22.94
C THR A 34 1.09 4.01 24.19
N LEU A 35 0.18 3.03 24.04
CA LEU A 35 -0.31 2.21 25.16
C LEU A 35 0.81 1.38 25.78
N VAL A 36 1.65 0.75 24.96
CA VAL A 36 2.82 0.00 25.42
C VAL A 36 3.79 0.92 26.17
N ASN A 37 4.10 2.09 25.62
CA ASN A 37 4.96 3.08 26.29
C ASN A 37 4.39 3.49 27.65
N HIS A 38 3.09 3.80 27.71
CA HIS A 38 2.42 4.20 28.94
C HIS A 38 2.44 3.09 30.00
N TYR A 39 2.19 1.83 29.60
CA TYR A 39 2.28 0.68 30.48
C TYR A 39 3.70 0.48 31.05
N PHE A 40 4.73 0.57 30.20
CA PHE A 40 6.13 0.50 30.65
C PHE A 40 6.51 1.64 31.59
N MET A 41 5.98 2.85 31.36
CA MET A 41 6.21 4.01 32.22
C MET A 41 5.60 3.81 33.61
N LEU A 42 4.34 3.36 33.70
CA LEU A 42 3.68 3.08 34.97
C LEU A 42 4.39 1.97 35.76
N SER A 43 4.70 0.85 35.09
CA SER A 43 5.41 -0.26 35.74
C SER A 43 6.77 0.19 36.25
N SER A 44 7.52 0.98 35.49
CA SER A 44 8.81 1.49 35.93
C SER A 44 8.71 2.47 37.11
N ILE A 45 7.67 3.30 37.19
CA ILE A 45 7.45 4.18 38.35
C ILE A 45 7.22 3.33 39.60
N VAL A 46 6.34 2.34 39.52
CA VAL A 46 6.03 1.45 40.64
C VAL A 46 7.29 0.71 41.09
N SER A 47 8.03 0.08 40.16
CA SER A 47 9.28 -0.62 40.47
C SER A 47 10.30 0.29 41.15
N PHE A 48 10.49 1.51 40.62
CA PHE A 48 11.42 2.48 41.19
C PHE A 48 11.01 2.92 42.61
N THR A 49 9.72 3.21 42.83
CA THR A 49 9.23 3.61 44.16
C THR A 49 9.38 2.51 45.20
N MET A 50 9.19 1.24 44.81
CA MET A 50 9.37 0.10 45.70
C MET A 50 10.85 -0.13 46.04
N GLU A 51 11.76 0.13 45.09
CA GLU A 51 13.20 -0.07 45.26
C GLU A 51 13.86 1.05 46.07
N TYR A 52 13.52 2.31 45.80
CA TYR A 52 14.19 3.48 46.38
C TYR A 52 13.36 4.23 47.44
N GLY A 53 12.11 3.85 47.68
CA GLY A 53 11.22 4.51 48.65
C GLY A 53 10.82 5.94 48.27
N ARG A 54 11.08 6.36 47.03
CA ARG A 54 10.78 7.69 46.49
C ARG A 54 10.35 7.60 45.03
N PRO A 55 9.58 8.57 44.48
CA PRO A 55 9.35 8.63 43.05
C PRO A 55 10.64 8.91 42.26
N PRO A 56 10.70 8.45 41.00
CA PRO A 56 11.81 8.76 40.11
C PRO A 56 11.89 10.26 39.83
N THR A 57 13.11 10.79 39.74
CA THR A 57 13.40 12.17 39.34
C THR A 57 13.11 12.36 37.84
N GLY A 58 13.02 13.61 37.39
CA GLY A 58 12.74 13.93 35.99
C GLY A 58 13.69 13.24 34.99
N ASN A 59 14.99 13.19 35.30
CA ASN A 59 15.98 12.57 34.42
C ASN A 59 15.82 11.04 34.35
N GLU A 60 15.49 10.40 35.48
CA GLU A 60 15.22 8.95 35.55
C GLU A 60 13.96 8.61 34.74
N LEU A 61 12.91 9.43 34.84
CA LEU A 61 11.68 9.30 34.05
C LEU A 61 11.93 9.45 32.54
N LEU A 62 12.79 10.39 32.13
CA LEU A 62 13.13 10.59 30.72
C LEU A 62 13.79 9.33 30.13
N ILE A 63 14.77 8.75 30.80
CA ILE A 63 15.46 7.54 30.32
C ILE A 63 14.48 6.38 30.16
N VAL A 64 13.60 6.18 31.14
CA VAL A 64 12.58 5.13 31.12
C VAL A 64 11.58 5.34 29.99
N SER A 65 11.19 6.58 29.72
CA SER A 65 10.19 6.90 28.68
C SER A 65 10.75 6.78 27.27
N VAL A 66 12.04 7.08 27.08
CA VAL A 66 12.71 7.07 25.77
C VAL A 66 13.14 5.67 25.33
N ARG A 67 13.58 4.80 26.24
CA ARG A 67 14.01 3.42 25.91
C ARG A 67 13.02 2.63 25.05
N PRO A 68 11.74 2.48 25.43
CA PRO A 68 10.78 1.73 24.61
C PRO A 68 10.53 2.41 23.27
N LEU A 69 10.59 3.74 23.16
CA LEU A 69 10.44 4.43 21.86
C LEU A 69 11.57 4.07 20.90
N VAL A 70 12.81 4.03 21.37
CA VAL A 70 13.99 3.69 20.55
C VAL A 70 13.90 2.26 20.00
N ILE A 71 13.22 1.34 20.71
CA ILE A 71 13.04 -0.05 20.28
C ILE A 71 11.78 -0.22 19.41
N ILE A 72 10.66 0.36 19.83
CA ILE A 72 9.36 0.16 19.17
C ILE A 72 9.29 0.89 17.83
N LEU A 73 9.84 2.11 17.72
CA LEU A 73 9.75 2.90 16.49
C LEU A 73 10.39 2.21 15.28
N PRO A 74 11.61 1.66 15.35
CA PRO A 74 12.19 0.90 14.23
C PRO A 74 11.36 -0.33 13.86
N VAL A 75 10.81 -1.05 14.85
CA VAL A 75 9.98 -2.24 14.60
C VAL A 75 8.71 -1.86 13.84
N VAL A 76 8.00 -0.83 14.31
CA VAL A 76 6.80 -0.31 13.63
C VAL A 76 7.16 0.17 12.21
N PHE A 77 8.27 0.87 12.05
CA PHE A 77 8.73 1.36 10.75
C PHE A 77 8.98 0.21 9.75
N VAL A 78 9.65 -0.86 10.18
CA VAL A 78 9.91 -2.04 9.34
C VAL A 78 8.60 -2.73 8.94
N ILE A 79 7.67 -2.90 9.87
CA ILE A 79 6.35 -3.50 9.61
C ILE A 79 5.56 -2.67 8.59
N LEU A 80 5.49 -1.35 8.78
CA LEU A 80 4.79 -0.45 7.86
C LEU A 80 5.45 -0.44 6.47
N SER A 81 6.78 -0.45 6.40
CA SER A 81 7.52 -0.49 5.14
C SER A 81 7.27 -1.78 4.36
N ALA A 82 7.31 -2.94 5.03
CA ALA A 82 7.01 -4.23 4.41
C ALA A 82 5.58 -4.27 3.84
N LEU A 83 4.62 -3.68 4.58
CA LEU A 83 3.23 -3.61 4.13
C LEU A 83 3.05 -2.71 2.90
N VAL A 84 3.71 -1.55 2.86
CA VAL A 84 3.68 -0.64 1.70
C VAL A 84 4.23 -1.33 0.45
N ILE A 85 5.33 -2.09 0.58
CA ILE A 85 5.90 -2.87 -0.51
C ILE A 85 4.89 -3.93 -1.01
N PHE A 86 4.21 -4.61 -0.10
CA PHE A 86 3.19 -5.62 -0.44
C PHE A 86 2.00 -4.99 -1.19
N LEU A 87 1.50 -3.85 -0.72
CA LEU A 87 0.43 -3.09 -1.40
C LEU A 87 0.86 -2.63 -2.80
N SER A 88 2.12 -2.19 -2.96
CA SER A 88 2.68 -1.78 -4.26
C SER A 88 2.72 -2.93 -5.27
N HIS A 89 2.97 -4.16 -4.82
CA HIS A 89 3.02 -5.33 -5.71
C HIS A 89 1.67 -5.65 -6.36
N GLN A 90 0.55 -5.31 -5.71
CA GLN A 90 -0.80 -5.48 -6.27
C GLN A 90 -1.06 -4.58 -7.49
N ILE A 91 -0.21 -3.59 -7.74
CA ILE A 91 -0.29 -2.68 -8.90
C ILE A 91 0.84 -2.96 -9.89
N ALA A 92 2.08 -3.10 -9.39
CA ALA A 92 3.26 -3.30 -10.23
C ALA A 92 3.19 -4.59 -11.06
N GLY A 93 2.74 -5.70 -10.46
CA GLY A 93 2.61 -6.99 -11.16
C GLY A 93 1.64 -6.93 -12.34
N PRO A 94 0.39 -6.43 -12.15
CA PRO A 94 -0.55 -6.19 -13.23
C PRO A 94 -0.04 -5.27 -14.33
N LEU A 95 0.64 -4.17 -13.98
CA LEU A 95 1.22 -3.26 -14.96
C LEU A 95 2.32 -3.94 -15.80
N TYR A 96 3.15 -4.77 -15.17
CA TYR A 96 4.17 -5.54 -15.89
C TYR A 96 3.52 -6.53 -16.88
N ARG A 97 2.47 -7.25 -16.45
CA ARG A 97 1.74 -8.16 -17.36
C ARG A 97 1.04 -7.41 -18.49
N LEU A 98 0.48 -6.23 -18.22
CA LEU A 98 -0.11 -5.38 -19.25
C LEU A 98 0.92 -5.01 -20.32
N LYS A 99 2.12 -4.58 -19.91
CA LYS A 99 3.23 -4.26 -20.83
C LYS A 99 3.57 -5.45 -21.74
N GLN A 100 3.74 -6.64 -21.17
CA GLN A 100 4.03 -7.85 -21.95
C GLN A 100 2.94 -8.18 -22.97
N TYR A 101 1.67 -7.96 -22.64
CA TYR A 101 0.57 -8.19 -23.57
C TYR A 101 0.48 -7.10 -24.64
N MET A 102 0.82 -5.85 -24.33
CA MET A 102 0.96 -4.80 -25.34
C MET A 102 2.05 -5.14 -26.35
N GLU A 103 3.20 -5.63 -25.91
CA GLU A 103 4.29 -6.09 -26.79
C GLU A 103 3.88 -7.26 -27.69
N LYS A 104 3.04 -8.19 -27.20
CA LYS A 104 2.49 -9.27 -28.04
C LYS A 104 1.61 -8.74 -29.16
N VAL A 105 0.72 -7.82 -28.83
CA VAL A 105 -0.19 -7.18 -29.79
C VAL A 105 0.59 -6.34 -30.80
N GLU A 106 1.66 -5.66 -30.37
CA GLU A 106 2.59 -4.94 -31.25
C GLU A 106 3.24 -5.87 -32.28
N ASN A 107 3.58 -7.10 -31.88
CA ASN A 107 4.14 -8.12 -32.75
C ASN A 107 3.07 -8.91 -33.57
N GLY A 108 1.81 -8.46 -33.56
CA GLY A 108 0.73 -9.07 -34.34
C GLY A 108 0.04 -10.27 -33.69
N ASP A 109 0.37 -10.63 -32.45
CA ASP A 109 -0.36 -11.66 -31.70
C ASP A 109 -1.62 -11.06 -31.04
N PHE A 110 -2.75 -11.21 -31.73
CA PHE A 110 -4.08 -10.82 -31.23
C PHE A 110 -4.87 -11.99 -30.63
N SER A 111 -4.25 -13.15 -30.42
CA SER A 111 -4.94 -14.35 -29.90
C SER A 111 -5.07 -14.34 -28.37
N ALA A 112 -4.17 -13.65 -27.68
CA ALA A 112 -4.06 -13.69 -26.23
C ALA A 112 -5.11 -12.78 -25.53
N THR A 113 -5.72 -13.30 -24.45
CA THR A 113 -6.61 -12.52 -23.57
C THR A 113 -5.88 -12.17 -22.27
N LEU A 114 -5.83 -10.89 -21.92
CA LEU A 114 -5.23 -10.41 -20.67
C LEU A 114 -6.18 -10.67 -19.50
N LYS A 115 -5.67 -11.32 -18.45
CA LYS A 115 -6.41 -11.54 -17.20
C LYS A 115 -5.49 -11.41 -16.00
N PHE A 116 -5.85 -10.54 -15.06
CA PHE A 116 -5.13 -10.35 -13.81
C PHE A 116 -5.54 -11.37 -12.75
N ARG A 117 -4.73 -11.50 -11.69
CA ARG A 117 -4.98 -12.40 -10.55
C ARG A 117 -6.13 -11.86 -9.71
N LYS A 118 -6.80 -12.72 -8.94
CA LYS A 118 -7.96 -12.35 -8.12
C LYS A 118 -7.73 -11.16 -7.19
N HIS A 119 -6.51 -10.99 -6.67
CA HIS A 119 -6.15 -9.93 -5.72
C HIS A 119 -5.53 -8.69 -6.37
N ASP A 120 -5.35 -8.71 -7.69
CA ASP A 120 -4.92 -7.55 -8.43
C ASP A 120 -6.07 -6.52 -8.48
N THR A 121 -5.74 -5.24 -8.55
CA THR A 121 -6.71 -4.17 -8.26
C THR A 121 -7.22 -3.42 -9.48
N ILE A 122 -6.66 -3.70 -10.66
CA ILE A 122 -6.93 -2.98 -11.93
C ILE A 122 -7.59 -3.87 -13.00
N HIS A 123 -8.56 -4.70 -12.62
CA HIS A 123 -9.24 -5.64 -13.54
C HIS A 123 -9.94 -4.96 -14.72
N ASP A 124 -10.49 -3.77 -14.51
CA ASP A 124 -11.15 -2.98 -15.55
C ASP A 124 -10.20 -2.53 -16.68
N ILE A 125 -8.90 -2.42 -16.38
CA ILE A 125 -7.86 -2.18 -17.38
C ILE A 125 -7.68 -3.41 -18.27
N ALA A 126 -7.72 -4.62 -17.72
CA ALA A 126 -7.68 -5.85 -18.51
C ALA A 126 -8.88 -5.95 -19.45
N ASP A 127 -10.09 -5.66 -18.96
CA ASP A 127 -11.31 -5.66 -19.78
C ASP A 127 -11.22 -4.63 -20.92
N SER A 128 -10.71 -3.44 -20.62
CA SER A 128 -10.54 -2.38 -21.61
C SER A 128 -9.49 -2.74 -22.66
N PHE A 129 -8.39 -3.34 -22.25
CA PHE A 129 -7.36 -3.87 -23.14
C PHE A 129 -7.91 -4.96 -24.06
N ASN A 130 -8.65 -5.93 -23.51
CA ASN A 130 -9.24 -7.03 -24.28
C ASN A 130 -10.24 -6.51 -25.33
N ARG A 131 -11.08 -5.53 -24.97
CA ARG A 131 -12.00 -4.88 -25.93
C ARG A 131 -11.25 -4.16 -27.06
N MET A 132 -10.12 -3.51 -26.75
CA MET A 132 -9.27 -2.88 -27.76
C MET A 132 -8.73 -3.92 -28.75
N VAL A 133 -8.16 -5.02 -28.26
CA VAL A 133 -7.62 -6.11 -29.10
C VAL A 133 -8.72 -6.73 -29.98
N GLN A 134 -9.91 -6.98 -29.43
CA GLN A 134 -11.05 -7.46 -30.22
C GLN A 134 -11.48 -6.47 -31.31
N GLY A 135 -11.49 -5.18 -31.01
CA GLY A 135 -11.80 -4.13 -31.99
C GLY A 135 -10.78 -4.07 -33.13
N ILE A 136 -9.50 -4.25 -32.83
CA ILE A 136 -8.43 -4.35 -33.84
C ILE A 136 -8.66 -5.59 -34.72
N LYS A 137 -8.86 -6.76 -34.11
CA LYS A 137 -9.08 -8.03 -34.82
C LYS A 137 -10.25 -7.95 -35.81
N LYS A 138 -11.39 -7.37 -35.38
CA LYS A 138 -12.57 -7.21 -36.24
C LYS A 138 -12.29 -6.31 -37.44
N ARG A 139 -11.49 -5.26 -37.28
CA ARG A 139 -11.12 -4.36 -38.40
C ARG A 139 -10.19 -5.02 -39.41
N LEU A 140 -9.27 -5.85 -38.94
CA LEU A 140 -8.37 -6.62 -39.82
C LEU A 140 -9.16 -7.60 -40.69
N GLN A 141 -10.08 -8.37 -40.09
CA GLN A 141 -10.94 -9.32 -40.82
C GLN A 141 -11.78 -8.64 -41.91
N ASN A 142 -12.38 -7.48 -41.60
CA ASN A 142 -13.16 -6.72 -42.57
C ASN A 142 -12.32 -6.14 -43.74
N THR A 143 -11.00 -6.09 -43.60
CA THR A 143 -10.09 -5.61 -44.65
C THR A 143 -9.64 -6.76 -45.56
N GLU A 144 -9.63 -8.00 -45.06
CA GLU A 144 -9.31 -9.20 -45.84
C GLU A 144 -10.51 -9.72 -46.66
N GLU A 145 -11.75 -9.38 -46.28
CA GLU A 145 -12.98 -9.75 -47.01
C GLU A 145 -13.33 -8.79 -48.18
N LYS A 146 -12.51 -7.77 -48.46
CA LYS A 146 -12.68 -6.81 -49.57
C LYS A 146 -11.56 -6.91 -50.58
#